data_AF-A0A4U5NWM0-F1
#
_entry.id   AF-A0A4U5NWM0-F1
#
_cell.length_a   1.000
_cell.length_b   1.000
_cell.length_c   1.000
_cell.angle_alpha   90.00
_cell.angle_beta   90.00
_cell.angle_gamma   90.00
#
_symmetry.space_group_name_H-M   'P 1'
#
loop_
_entity.id
_entity.type
_entity.pdbx_description
1 polymer ?
#
loop_
_entity_poly.entity_id
_entity_poly.type
_entity_poly.pdbx_seq_one_letter_code
_entity_poly.pdbx_strand_id
1 'polypeptide(L)'
;MRSFHVLFRLLSLCVPFVHGSNKTYVRVPSWFLDDEVVYRFLQILPSETDQFMSELTDKEFNDYTKILRNASQVVNQTYCPDSDKFEDEAGGLPKHISDHLNLCAKEISEKVYDKMQTMIKNILSKVNEVRNGDARSYLMEVIKTLTKLNPRTWHRVYTLKTLLEMAGEGRSLSTAGKIELGEKFLHVLQFIEDKRTNILLDKKKCCQDADILREMVDEAKYQMKNGKPMSLEVVEERWQKKTTVRCDQEEDCGHYKPQHCGVP
;
A
#
# COMPACT_ATOMS: atom_id res chain seq x y z
N MET A 1 -11.25 -9.48 -37.55
CA MET A 1 -12.06 -8.25 -37.63
C MET A 1 -13.41 -8.48 -36.95
N ARG A 2 -13.61 -7.91 -35.77
CA ARG A 2 -14.89 -7.36 -35.30
C ARG A 2 -14.64 -6.67 -33.95
N SER A 3 -14.88 -5.37 -33.97
CA SER A 3 -14.68 -4.39 -32.92
C SER A 3 -15.55 -4.64 -31.70
N PHE A 4 -14.98 -4.46 -30.51
CA PHE A 4 -15.73 -4.06 -29.32
C PHE A 4 -15.20 -2.68 -28.90
N HIS A 5 -15.88 -1.65 -29.39
CA HIS A 5 -15.93 -0.35 -28.74
C HIS A 5 -17.13 -0.33 -27.79
N VAL A 6 -17.15 0.69 -26.92
CA VAL A 6 -18.27 1.15 -26.07
C VAL A 6 -18.23 0.48 -24.67
N LEU A 7 -18.09 1.16 -23.53
CA LEU A 7 -18.48 2.52 -23.15
C LEU A 7 -17.65 3.03 -21.96
N PHE A 8 -16.95 4.14 -22.17
CA PHE A 8 -16.49 5.07 -21.13
C PHE A 8 -17.72 5.58 -20.34
N ARG A 9 -17.79 5.34 -19.03
CA ARG A 9 -18.58 6.19 -18.13
C ARG A 9 -17.69 6.70 -17.01
N LEU A 10 -17.07 7.84 -17.29
CA LEU A 10 -16.73 8.86 -16.32
C LEU A 10 -18.00 9.21 -15.52
N LEU A 11 -18.16 8.63 -14.33
CA LEU A 11 -18.99 9.25 -13.30
C LEU A 11 -18.13 10.29 -12.58
N SER A 12 -18.03 11.44 -13.23
CA SER A 12 -17.69 12.70 -12.57
C SER A 12 -18.86 13.06 -11.66
N LEU A 13 -18.83 12.58 -10.42
CA LEU A 13 -19.67 13.12 -9.35
C LEU A 13 -19.10 14.48 -8.97
N CYS A 14 -19.49 15.51 -9.72
CA CYS A 14 -19.44 16.89 -9.25
C CYS A 14 -20.41 17.01 -8.06
N VAL A 15 -19.90 16.77 -6.85
CA VAL A 15 -20.61 17.13 -5.63
C VAL A 15 -20.55 18.67 -5.52
N PRO A 16 -21.69 19.37 -5.40
CA PRO A 16 -21.67 20.81 -5.19
C PRO A 16 -20.94 21.13 -3.89
N PHE A 17 -20.00 22.06 -4.00
CA PHE A 17 -19.19 22.56 -2.90
C PHE A 17 -20.08 23.35 -1.94
N VAL A 18 -20.56 22.70 -0.87
CA VAL A 18 -21.18 23.39 0.27
C VAL A 18 -20.05 24.06 1.04
N HIS A 19 -19.87 25.37 0.79
CA HIS A 19 -19.03 26.25 1.59
C HIS A 19 -19.68 26.39 2.98
N GLY A 20 -19.05 25.75 3.96
CA GLY A 20 -19.51 25.72 5.36
C GLY A 20 -19.66 24.29 5.86
N SER A 21 -18.56 23.63 6.22
CA SER A 21 -18.65 22.41 7.02
C SER A 21 -17.50 22.35 8.02
N ASN A 22 -17.86 22.16 9.29
CA ASN A 22 -17.01 21.52 10.29
C ASN A 22 -16.19 20.42 9.62
N LYS A 23 -14.90 20.33 9.93
CA LYS A 23 -14.01 19.25 9.47
C LYS A 23 -14.71 17.90 9.67
N THR A 24 -15.32 17.38 8.61
CA THR A 24 -16.02 16.10 8.67
C THR A 24 -14.97 15.03 8.86
N TYR A 25 -15.03 14.29 9.97
CA TYR A 25 -14.18 13.12 10.18
C TYR A 25 -14.36 12.15 9.00
N VAL A 26 -13.26 11.88 8.28
CA VAL A 26 -13.27 10.99 7.12
C VAL A 26 -12.63 9.66 7.49
N ARG A 27 -13.41 8.57 7.40
CA ARG A 27 -12.90 7.18 7.51
C ARG A 27 -12.47 6.68 6.14
N VAL A 28 -11.34 6.00 6.10
CA VAL A 28 -10.89 5.27 4.92
C VAL A 28 -11.20 3.79 5.15
N PRO A 29 -11.89 3.09 4.25
CA PRO A 29 -12.22 1.70 4.47
C PRO A 29 -11.03 0.78 4.17
N SER A 30 -11.01 -0.42 4.78
CA SER A 30 -9.84 -1.32 4.67
C SER A 30 -9.57 -1.85 3.28
N TRP A 31 -10.54 -1.75 2.36
CA TRP A 31 -10.34 -2.08 0.95
C TRP A 31 -9.48 -1.08 0.19
N PHE A 32 -9.14 0.05 0.81
CA PHE A 32 -8.02 0.87 0.36
C PHE A 32 -6.68 0.11 0.41
N LEU A 33 -6.58 -0.91 1.26
CA LEU A 33 -5.45 -1.83 1.30
C LEU A 33 -5.76 -3.15 0.58
N ASP A 34 -6.81 -3.20 -0.24
CA ASP A 34 -7.08 -4.39 -1.02
C ASP A 34 -5.91 -4.66 -1.96
N ASP A 35 -5.76 -5.95 -2.28
CA ASP A 35 -4.74 -6.44 -3.18
C ASP A 35 -4.68 -5.60 -4.44
N GLU A 36 -5.76 -5.05 -4.99
CA GLU A 36 -5.66 -4.19 -6.18
C GLU A 36 -4.87 -2.88 -5.93
N VAL A 37 -5.08 -2.17 -4.83
CA VAL A 37 -4.35 -0.92 -4.52
C VAL A 37 -2.91 -1.25 -4.13
N VAL A 38 -2.76 -2.27 -3.28
CA VAL A 38 -1.45 -2.76 -2.84
C VAL A 38 -0.67 -3.31 -4.02
N TYR A 39 -1.31 -4.01 -4.96
CA TYR A 39 -0.70 -4.58 -6.15
C TYR A 39 -0.40 -3.50 -7.16
N ARG A 40 -1.32 -2.59 -7.50
CA ARG A 40 -1.02 -1.43 -8.37
C ARG A 40 0.15 -0.59 -7.83
N PHE A 41 0.32 -0.54 -6.51
CA PHE A 41 1.47 0.09 -5.88
C PHE A 41 2.71 -0.82 -5.87
N LEU A 42 2.63 -2.10 -5.50
CA LEU A 42 3.73 -3.09 -5.59
C LEU A 42 4.24 -3.29 -7.04
N GLN A 43 3.40 -2.98 -8.03
CA GLN A 43 3.69 -2.93 -9.46
C GLN A 43 4.19 -1.53 -9.87
N ILE A 44 5.08 -0.93 -9.07
CA ILE A 44 5.34 0.52 -8.99
C ILE A 44 5.83 1.20 -10.28
N LEU A 45 6.19 0.45 -11.32
CA LEU A 45 6.36 0.97 -12.67
C LEU A 45 5.43 0.17 -13.60
N PRO A 46 4.19 0.67 -13.79
CA PRO A 46 3.11 -0.15 -14.33
C PRO A 46 3.41 -0.68 -15.72
N SER A 47 4.11 0.06 -16.59
CA SER A 47 4.36 -0.45 -17.95
C SER A 47 5.13 -1.78 -17.98
N GLU A 48 6.11 -1.98 -17.11
CA GLU A 48 6.94 -3.19 -17.09
C GLU A 48 6.25 -4.32 -16.37
N THR A 49 5.52 -3.96 -15.32
CA THR A 49 4.84 -4.96 -14.51
C THR A 49 3.59 -5.44 -15.23
N ASP A 50 2.83 -4.55 -15.86
CA ASP A 50 1.72 -4.86 -16.76
C ASP A 50 2.21 -5.69 -17.94
N GLN A 51 3.33 -5.31 -18.55
CA GLN A 51 3.95 -6.09 -19.61
C GLN A 51 4.30 -7.50 -19.11
N PHE A 52 5.03 -7.62 -18.00
CA PHE A 52 5.36 -8.92 -17.39
C PHE A 52 4.12 -9.77 -17.17
N MET A 53 3.08 -9.21 -16.55
CA MET A 53 1.82 -9.92 -16.28
C MET A 53 1.10 -10.34 -17.56
N SER A 54 1.08 -9.50 -18.59
CA SER A 54 0.47 -9.80 -19.89
C SER A 54 1.23 -10.86 -20.69
N GLU A 55 2.53 -11.02 -20.44
CA GLU A 55 3.40 -12.01 -21.09
C GLU A 55 3.38 -13.38 -20.40
N LEU A 56 2.72 -13.51 -19.25
CA LEU A 56 2.58 -14.79 -18.57
C LEU A 56 1.48 -15.62 -19.22
N THR A 57 1.80 -16.86 -19.55
CA THR A 57 0.76 -17.89 -19.80
C THR A 57 0.05 -18.25 -18.49
N ASP A 58 -1.13 -18.88 -18.56
CA ASP A 58 -1.84 -19.36 -17.36
C ASP A 58 -0.97 -20.25 -16.46
N LYS A 59 -0.14 -21.11 -17.05
CA LYS A 59 0.82 -21.94 -16.31
C LYS A 59 1.87 -21.08 -15.61
N GLU A 60 2.46 -20.12 -16.32
CA GLU A 60 3.48 -19.23 -15.77
C GLU A 60 2.93 -18.32 -14.67
N PHE A 61 1.67 -17.86 -14.79
CA PHE A 61 0.98 -17.12 -13.74
C PHE A 61 0.77 -17.96 -12.48
N ASN A 62 0.40 -19.23 -12.65
CA ASN A 62 0.29 -20.17 -11.53
C ASN A 62 1.65 -20.40 -10.85
N ASP A 63 2.73 -20.54 -11.62
CA ASP A 63 4.07 -20.72 -11.07
C ASP A 63 4.58 -19.43 -10.38
N TYR A 64 4.33 -18.25 -10.95
CA TYR A 64 4.58 -16.95 -10.30
C TYR A 64 3.88 -16.87 -8.94
N THR A 65 2.61 -17.25 -8.87
CA THR A 65 1.84 -17.25 -7.62
C THR A 65 2.43 -18.23 -6.60
N LYS A 66 2.90 -19.41 -7.02
CA LYS A 66 3.58 -20.36 -6.14
C LYS A 66 4.88 -19.79 -5.58
N ILE A 67 5.68 -19.11 -6.42
CA ILE A 67 6.91 -18.44 -5.99
C ILE A 67 6.60 -17.44 -4.87
N LEU A 68 5.61 -16.57 -5.06
CA LEU A 68 5.23 -15.58 -4.05
C LEU A 68 4.72 -16.22 -2.75
N ARG A 69 3.92 -17.29 -2.85
CA ARG A 69 3.42 -18.02 -1.68
C ARG A 69 4.54 -18.69 -0.90
N ASN A 70 5.48 -19.33 -1.59
CA ASN A 70 6.63 -19.95 -0.95
C ASN A 70 7.52 -18.89 -0.27
N ALA A 71 7.77 -17.77 -0.94
CA ALA A 71 8.51 -16.66 -0.36
C ALA A 71 7.84 -16.13 0.92
N SER A 72 6.51 -16.03 0.92
CA SER A 72 5.74 -15.62 2.10
C SER A 72 5.88 -16.61 3.27
N GLN A 73 5.87 -17.91 2.99
CA GLN A 73 6.04 -18.96 4.01
C GLN A 73 7.44 -18.92 4.64
N VAL A 74 8.47 -18.72 3.82
CA VAL A 74 9.86 -18.60 4.29
C VAL A 74 10.05 -17.34 5.13
N VAL A 75 9.56 -16.20 4.65
CA VAL A 75 9.69 -14.92 5.36
C VAL A 75 8.87 -14.87 6.65
N ASN A 76 7.76 -15.63 6.75
CA ASN A 76 7.02 -15.74 8.00
C ASN A 76 7.88 -16.32 9.15
N GLN A 77 8.95 -17.05 8.85
CA GLN A 77 9.88 -17.55 9.87
C GLN A 77 10.67 -16.41 10.55
N THR A 78 10.74 -15.23 9.94
CA THR A 78 11.41 -14.05 10.52
C THR A 78 10.46 -13.11 11.24
N TYR A 79 9.16 -13.44 11.32
CA TYR A 79 8.15 -12.65 12.01
C TYR A 79 8.07 -13.03 13.49
N CYS A 80 8.13 -12.03 14.37
CA CYS A 80 7.98 -12.18 15.81
C CYS A 80 6.63 -11.62 16.27
N PRO A 81 5.64 -12.49 16.60
CA PRO A 81 4.30 -12.06 17.01
C PRO A 81 4.29 -11.19 18.27
N ASP A 82 5.18 -11.46 19.23
CA ASP A 82 5.22 -10.75 20.51
C ASP A 82 5.62 -9.27 20.36
N SER A 83 6.41 -8.97 19.32
CA SER A 83 6.89 -7.63 19.03
C SER A 83 6.24 -7.00 17.79
N ASP A 84 5.38 -7.75 17.10
CA ASP A 84 4.74 -7.41 15.82
C ASP A 84 5.72 -6.85 14.77
N LYS A 85 6.88 -7.52 14.63
CA LYS A 85 8.00 -7.06 13.78
C LYS A 85 8.67 -8.21 13.04
N PHE A 86 9.28 -7.89 11.91
CA PHE A 86 10.23 -8.80 11.28
C PHE A 86 11.65 -8.53 11.76
N GLU A 87 12.39 -9.59 12.09
CA GLU A 87 13.79 -9.50 12.57
C GLU A 87 14.71 -8.79 11.56
N ASP A 88 14.33 -8.82 10.28
CA ASP A 88 15.11 -8.29 9.18
C ASP A 88 14.78 -6.82 8.80
N GLU A 89 13.85 -6.17 9.51
CA GLU A 89 13.50 -4.76 9.26
C GLU A 89 14.72 -3.83 9.41
N ALA A 90 15.59 -4.09 10.39
CA ALA A 90 16.75 -3.23 10.69
C ALA A 90 18.04 -3.60 9.92
N GLY A 91 18.14 -4.83 9.40
CA GLY A 91 19.40 -5.39 8.86
C GLY A 91 19.29 -6.05 7.49
N GLY A 92 18.09 -6.17 6.92
CA GLY A 92 17.83 -6.95 5.71
C GLY A 92 17.78 -8.46 5.98
N LEU A 93 17.24 -9.21 5.02
CA LEU A 93 17.11 -10.67 5.15
C LEU A 93 18.49 -11.31 5.38
N PRO A 94 18.64 -12.21 6.36
CA PRO A 94 19.83 -13.01 6.50
C PRO A 94 20.18 -13.68 5.17
N LYS A 95 21.47 -13.68 4.81
CA LYS A 95 21.94 -14.18 3.50
C LYS A 95 21.42 -15.59 3.19
N HIS A 96 21.41 -16.48 4.17
CA HIS A 96 20.90 -17.85 4.01
C HIS A 96 19.41 -17.91 3.62
N ILE A 97 18.58 -16.99 4.13
CA ILE A 97 17.17 -16.87 3.76
C ILE A 97 17.04 -16.34 2.34
N SER A 98 17.80 -15.29 1.99
CA SER A 98 17.83 -14.75 0.63
C SER A 98 18.25 -15.79 -0.41
N ASP A 99 19.32 -16.55 -0.12
CA ASP A 99 19.81 -17.62 -0.99
C ASP A 99 18.78 -18.75 -1.13
N HIS A 100 18.09 -19.10 -0.03
CA HIS A 100 17.01 -20.09 -0.04
C HIS A 100 15.82 -19.64 -0.89
N LEU A 101 15.38 -18.39 -0.77
CA LEU A 101 14.30 -17.81 -1.57
C LEU A 101 14.61 -17.88 -3.08
N ASN A 102 15.84 -17.54 -3.47
CA ASN A 102 16.29 -17.61 -4.86
C ASN A 102 16.31 -19.04 -5.39
N LEU A 103 16.78 -19.99 -4.58
CA LEU A 103 16.81 -21.41 -4.95
C LEU A 103 15.38 -21.95 -5.17
N CYS A 104 14.49 -21.76 -4.19
CA CYS A 104 13.11 -22.25 -4.28
C CYS A 104 12.35 -21.64 -5.45
N ALA A 105 12.58 -20.36 -5.75
CA ALA A 105 11.94 -19.72 -6.91
C ALA A 105 12.35 -20.38 -8.24
N LYS A 106 13.64 -20.73 -8.39
CA LYS A 106 14.15 -21.42 -9.57
C LYS A 106 13.67 -22.87 -9.66
N GLU A 107 13.59 -23.58 -8.54
CA GLU A 107 13.05 -24.94 -8.48
C GLU A 107 11.57 -25.00 -8.90
N ILE A 108 10.78 -23.99 -8.54
CA ILE A 108 9.39 -23.88 -8.99
C ILE A 108 9.35 -23.62 -10.50
N SER A 109 10.04 -22.58 -10.97
CA SER A 109 10.14 -22.26 -12.40
C SER A 109 11.25 -21.24 -12.66
N GLU A 110 12.41 -21.72 -13.08
CA GLU A 110 13.54 -20.88 -13.51
C GLU A 110 13.12 -19.85 -14.56
N LYS A 111 12.31 -20.26 -15.53
CA LYS A 111 11.79 -19.36 -16.58
C LYS A 111 11.00 -18.17 -16.01
N VAL A 112 10.10 -18.42 -15.07
CA VAL A 112 9.28 -17.35 -14.46
C VAL A 112 10.16 -16.47 -13.57
N TYR A 113 11.06 -17.07 -12.80
CA TYR A 113 12.03 -16.33 -12.00
C TYR A 113 12.89 -15.40 -12.86
N ASP A 114 13.41 -15.86 -14.00
CA ASP A 114 14.21 -15.04 -14.91
C ASP A 114 13.39 -13.90 -15.52
N LYS A 115 12.11 -14.12 -15.84
CA LYS A 115 11.19 -13.05 -16.26
C LYS A 115 11.01 -12.01 -15.15
N MET A 116 10.87 -12.43 -13.88
CA MET A 116 10.78 -11.51 -12.73
C MET A 116 12.07 -10.68 -12.57
N GLN A 117 13.25 -11.31 -12.68
CA GLN A 117 14.54 -10.62 -12.62
C GLN A 117 14.70 -9.61 -13.76
N THR A 118 14.26 -9.99 -14.96
CA THR A 118 14.28 -9.11 -16.14
C THR A 118 13.37 -7.90 -15.95
N MET A 119 12.16 -8.11 -15.43
CA MET A 119 11.23 -7.04 -15.08
C MET A 119 11.87 -6.05 -14.10
N ILE A 120 12.46 -6.53 -12.99
CA ILE A 120 13.14 -5.66 -12.00
C ILE A 120 14.31 -4.90 -12.64
N LYS A 121 15.08 -5.55 -13.52
CA LYS A 121 16.20 -4.90 -14.22
C LYS A 121 15.71 -3.77 -15.15
N ASN A 122 14.63 -4.00 -15.89
CA ASN A 122 14.04 -2.99 -16.78
C ASN A 122 13.53 -1.79 -15.97
N ILE A 123 12.86 -2.08 -14.84
CA ILE A 123 12.40 -1.09 -13.87
C ILE A 123 13.56 -0.21 -13.40
N LEU A 124 14.66 -0.82 -12.94
CA LEU A 124 15.85 -0.11 -12.49
C LEU A 124 16.49 0.72 -13.61
N SER A 125 16.48 0.22 -14.85
CA SER A 125 16.95 0.98 -16.01
C SER A 125 16.15 2.28 -16.18
N LYS A 126 14.82 2.24 -16.12
CA LYS A 126 13.99 3.44 -16.23
C LYS A 126 14.18 4.41 -15.06
N VAL A 127 14.37 3.90 -13.85
CA VAL A 127 14.70 4.75 -12.70
C VAL A 127 16.05 5.45 -12.88
N ASN A 128 17.04 4.78 -13.47
CA ASN A 128 18.34 5.39 -13.77
C ASN A 128 18.25 6.51 -14.83
N GLU A 129 17.21 6.51 -15.67
CA GLU A 129 16.95 7.58 -16.65
C GLU A 129 16.29 8.83 -16.02
N VAL A 130 15.91 8.79 -14.74
CA VAL A 130 15.41 9.95 -14.00
C VAL A 130 16.57 10.90 -13.73
N ARG A 131 16.41 12.15 -14.15
CA ARG A 131 17.43 13.20 -14.09
C ARG A 131 17.46 13.85 -12.72
N ASN A 132 16.31 14.07 -12.11
CA ASN A 132 16.24 14.64 -10.77
C ASN A 132 16.73 13.63 -9.73
N GLY A 133 17.77 14.03 -8.99
CA GLY A 133 18.37 13.22 -7.93
C GLY A 133 17.42 12.88 -6.79
N ASP A 134 16.47 13.75 -6.45
CA ASP A 134 15.50 13.50 -5.37
C ASP A 134 14.50 12.40 -5.74
N ALA A 135 13.88 12.52 -6.91
CA ALA A 135 12.91 11.58 -7.45
C ALA A 135 13.57 10.23 -7.71
N ARG A 136 14.79 10.23 -8.27
CA ARG A 136 15.55 9.00 -8.47
C ARG A 136 15.87 8.29 -7.15
N SER A 137 16.33 9.03 -6.14
CA SER A 137 16.66 8.44 -4.83
C SER A 137 15.42 7.85 -4.16
N TYR A 138 14.30 8.58 -4.21
CA TYR A 138 13.01 8.09 -3.73
C TYR A 138 12.57 6.82 -4.46
N LEU A 139 12.60 6.79 -5.80
CA LEU A 139 12.22 5.60 -6.57
C LEU A 139 13.10 4.39 -6.28
N MET A 140 14.41 4.59 -6.06
CA MET A 140 15.32 3.51 -5.67
C MET A 140 14.95 2.91 -4.32
N GLU A 141 14.63 3.74 -3.33
CA GLU A 141 14.21 3.27 -2.00
C GLU A 141 12.84 2.60 -2.06
N VAL A 142 11.93 3.14 -2.87
CA VAL A 142 10.63 2.55 -3.16
C VAL A 142 10.77 1.14 -3.72
N ILE A 143 11.60 0.92 -4.76
CA ILE A 143 11.84 -0.42 -5.34
C ILE A 143 12.38 -1.40 -4.28
N LYS A 144 13.35 -0.94 -3.47
CA LYS A 144 13.92 -1.73 -2.38
C LYS A 144 12.87 -2.12 -1.35
N THR A 145 12.01 -1.17 -0.98
CA THR A 145 10.95 -1.36 0.01
C THR A 145 9.88 -2.32 -0.48
N LEU A 146 9.42 -2.20 -1.72
CA LEU A 146 8.45 -3.14 -2.27
C LEU A 146 8.97 -4.55 -2.45
N THR A 147 10.24 -4.69 -2.85
CA THR A 147 10.87 -6.00 -2.99
C THR A 147 10.82 -6.75 -1.65
N LYS A 148 10.99 -6.02 -0.53
CA LYS A 148 10.79 -6.55 0.82
C LYS A 148 9.32 -6.76 1.17
N LEU A 149 8.42 -5.89 0.72
CA LEU A 149 6.99 -5.98 1.04
C LEU A 149 6.29 -7.17 0.33
N ASN A 150 6.68 -7.51 -0.89
CA ASN A 150 6.04 -8.57 -1.70
C ASN A 150 5.79 -9.91 -0.96
N PRO A 151 6.76 -10.51 -0.25
CA PRO A 151 6.51 -11.73 0.54
C PRO A 151 5.81 -11.48 1.90
N ARG A 152 5.49 -10.23 2.24
CA ARG A 152 4.91 -9.82 3.54
C ARG A 152 3.52 -9.21 3.41
N THR A 153 2.91 -9.24 2.23
CA THR A 153 1.59 -8.66 1.97
C THR A 153 0.47 -9.29 2.81
N TRP A 154 0.66 -10.52 3.28
CA TRP A 154 -0.23 -11.18 4.23
C TRP A 154 -0.32 -10.43 5.58
N HIS A 155 0.73 -9.69 5.97
CA HIS A 155 0.76 -8.90 7.18
C HIS A 155 0.24 -7.48 6.93
N ARG A 156 -1.07 -7.28 7.16
CA ARG A 156 -1.78 -6.04 6.77
C ARG A 156 -1.28 -4.78 7.50
N VAL A 157 -0.89 -4.89 8.77
CA VAL A 157 -0.34 -3.75 9.53
C VAL A 157 0.99 -3.31 8.94
N TYR A 158 1.88 -4.27 8.68
CA TYR A 158 3.16 -4.01 8.04
C TYR A 158 2.98 -3.40 6.65
N THR A 159 2.06 -3.97 5.86
CA THR A 159 1.70 -3.43 4.54
C THR A 159 1.25 -1.98 4.63
N LEU A 160 0.30 -1.66 5.53
CA LEU A 160 -0.14 -0.27 5.74
C LEU A 160 1.02 0.63 6.16
N LYS A 161 1.81 0.23 7.16
CA LYS A 161 2.98 0.97 7.66
C LYS A 161 3.92 1.32 6.51
N THR A 162 4.33 0.31 5.75
CA THR A 162 5.28 0.44 4.64
C THR A 162 4.75 1.34 3.53
N LEU A 163 3.47 1.21 3.17
CA LEU A 163 2.81 2.07 2.18
C LEU A 163 2.76 3.54 2.64
N LEU A 164 2.45 3.79 3.91
CA LEU A 164 2.41 5.14 4.47
C LEU A 164 3.82 5.75 4.61
N GLU A 165 4.83 4.95 4.94
CA GLU A 165 6.23 5.42 4.98
C GLU A 165 6.67 5.91 3.60
N MET A 166 6.47 5.11 2.55
CA MET A 166 6.75 5.52 1.18
C MET A 166 5.95 6.77 0.76
N ALA A 167 4.65 6.82 1.08
CA ALA A 167 3.85 8.00 0.76
C ALA A 167 4.36 9.27 1.46
N GLY A 168 4.77 9.16 2.73
CA GLY A 168 5.32 10.25 3.52
C GLY A 168 6.64 10.79 2.94
N GLU A 169 7.54 9.91 2.55
CA GLU A 169 8.78 10.28 1.85
C GLU A 169 8.49 10.98 0.53
N GLY A 170 7.58 10.42 -0.29
CA GLY A 170 7.20 11.00 -1.58
C GLY A 170 6.55 12.38 -1.46
N ARG A 171 5.78 12.66 -0.40
CA ARG A 171 5.20 14.01 -0.16
C ARG A 171 6.26 15.08 0.03
N SER A 172 7.43 14.69 0.55
CA SER A 172 8.55 15.58 0.87
C SER A 172 9.42 15.92 -0.34
N LEU A 173 9.16 15.32 -1.50
CA LEU A 173 9.87 15.64 -2.74
C LEU A 173 9.68 17.09 -3.18
N SER A 174 10.70 17.63 -3.84
CA SER A 174 10.61 18.97 -4.44
C SER A 174 9.56 19.01 -5.55
N THR A 175 9.08 20.21 -5.87
CA THR A 175 8.16 20.40 -7.02
C THR A 175 8.76 19.85 -8.31
N ALA A 176 10.05 20.07 -8.55
CA ALA A 176 10.74 19.52 -9.71
C ALA A 176 10.77 17.98 -9.68
N GLY A 177 10.97 17.37 -8.51
CA GLY A 177 10.93 15.92 -8.33
C GLY A 177 9.55 15.33 -8.62
N LYS A 178 8.49 15.97 -8.12
CA LYS A 178 7.10 15.56 -8.38
C LYS A 178 6.71 15.70 -9.85
N ILE A 179 7.16 16.75 -10.54
CA ILE A 179 6.94 16.91 -11.99
C ILE A 179 7.56 15.73 -12.75
N GLU A 180 8.83 15.41 -12.50
CA GLU A 180 9.49 14.32 -13.21
C GLU A 180 8.89 12.94 -12.85
N LEU A 181 8.46 12.74 -11.60
CA LEU A 181 7.65 11.57 -11.24
C LEU A 181 6.34 11.51 -12.01
N GLY A 182 5.63 12.62 -12.19
CA GLY A 182 4.38 12.65 -12.95
C GLY A 182 4.56 12.29 -14.42
N GLU A 183 5.69 12.69 -15.01
CA GLU A 183 6.02 12.39 -16.41
C GLU A 183 6.41 10.92 -16.62
N LYS A 184 7.24 10.36 -15.74
CA LYS A 184 7.83 9.02 -15.91
C LYS A 184 7.09 7.92 -15.15
N PHE A 185 6.48 8.24 -14.02
CA PHE A 185 5.92 7.33 -13.03
C PHE A 185 4.60 7.85 -12.45
N LEU A 186 3.65 8.20 -13.32
CA LEU A 186 2.39 8.83 -12.96
C LEU A 186 1.64 8.12 -11.82
N HIS A 187 1.64 6.78 -11.78
CA HIS A 187 0.93 6.02 -10.75
C HIS A 187 1.55 6.19 -9.36
N VAL A 188 2.87 6.37 -9.29
CA VAL A 188 3.56 6.69 -8.03
C VAL A 188 3.12 8.07 -7.57
N LEU A 189 3.10 9.07 -8.47
CA LEU A 189 2.62 10.41 -8.16
C LEU A 189 1.15 10.40 -7.69
N GLN A 190 0.29 9.68 -8.42
CA GLN A 190 -1.13 9.55 -8.07
C GLN A 190 -1.33 8.94 -6.69
N PHE A 191 -0.55 7.92 -6.33
CA PHE A 191 -0.64 7.31 -5.00
C PHE A 191 -0.24 8.29 -3.88
N ILE A 192 0.86 9.02 -4.05
CA ILE A 192 1.34 9.96 -3.02
C ILE A 192 0.45 11.22 -2.90
N GLU A 193 -0.23 11.60 -3.98
CA GLU A 193 -1.16 12.73 -4.01
C GLU A 193 -2.62 12.33 -3.74
N ASP A 194 -2.92 11.03 -3.62
CA ASP A 194 -4.29 10.56 -3.38
C ASP A 194 -4.84 11.09 -2.04
N LYS A 195 -6.10 11.54 -2.09
CA LYS A 195 -6.76 12.14 -0.92
C LYS A 195 -6.84 11.16 0.27
N ARG A 196 -7.06 9.88 0.01
CA ARG A 196 -7.16 8.86 1.08
C ARG A 196 -5.79 8.56 1.67
N THR A 197 -4.76 8.47 0.84
CA THR A 197 -3.36 8.37 1.32
C THR A 197 -3.03 9.54 2.25
N ASN A 198 -3.37 10.77 1.86
CA ASN A 198 -3.13 11.96 2.68
C ASN A 198 -3.89 11.92 4.01
N ILE A 199 -5.16 11.50 4.02
CA ILE A 199 -5.94 11.32 5.26
C ILE A 199 -5.27 10.31 6.20
N LEU A 200 -4.76 9.19 5.67
CA LEU A 200 -4.08 8.17 6.48
C LEU A 200 -2.76 8.68 7.05
N LEU A 201 -2.00 9.46 6.27
CA LEU A 201 -0.77 10.12 6.75
C LEU A 201 -1.08 11.12 7.88
N ASP A 202 -2.16 11.89 7.76
CA ASP A 202 -2.56 12.83 8.79
C ASP A 202 -3.04 12.11 10.06
N LYS A 203 -3.71 10.96 9.93
CA LYS A 203 -4.08 10.08 11.06
C LYS A 203 -2.85 9.47 11.76
N LYS A 204 -1.79 9.13 11.01
CA LYS A 204 -0.53 8.58 11.55
C LYS A 204 0.17 9.54 12.53
N LYS A 205 -0.12 10.83 12.47
CA LYS A 205 0.37 11.83 13.44
C LYS A 205 -0.21 11.63 14.84
N CYS A 206 -1.43 11.09 14.95
CA CYS A 206 -2.13 10.92 16.22
C CYS A 206 -2.28 9.45 16.64
N CYS A 207 -2.22 8.51 15.69
CA CYS A 207 -2.53 7.09 15.89
C CYS A 207 -1.39 6.16 15.48
N GLN A 208 -1.36 5.00 16.15
CA GLN A 208 -0.53 3.87 15.72
C GLN A 208 -1.12 3.21 14.47
N ASP A 209 -0.27 2.62 13.64
CA ASP A 209 -0.69 1.96 12.38
C ASP A 209 -1.75 0.85 12.63
N ALA A 210 -1.64 0.13 13.75
CA ALA A 210 -2.61 -0.90 14.14
C ALA A 210 -4.02 -0.33 14.43
N ASP A 211 -4.10 0.86 15.05
CA ASP A 211 -5.37 1.53 15.34
C ASP A 211 -6.01 2.09 14.07
N ILE A 212 -5.20 2.65 13.17
CA ILE A 212 -5.64 3.07 11.84
C ILE A 212 -6.22 1.88 11.09
N LEU A 213 -5.50 0.74 11.03
CA LEU A 213 -6.01 -0.46 10.36
C LEU A 213 -7.32 -0.95 10.99
N ARG A 214 -7.42 -0.96 12.32
CA ARG A 214 -8.65 -1.38 13.02
C ARG A 214 -9.82 -0.47 12.66
N GLU A 215 -9.61 0.84 12.64
CA GLU A 215 -10.60 1.80 12.18
C GLU A 215 -11.05 1.51 10.73
N MET A 216 -10.11 1.25 9.82
CA MET A 216 -10.40 0.95 8.42
C MET A 216 -11.22 -0.35 8.27
N VAL A 217 -10.90 -1.38 9.04
CA VAL A 217 -11.60 -2.67 9.04
C VAL A 217 -13.02 -2.53 9.58
N ASP A 218 -13.19 -1.74 10.65
CA ASP A 218 -14.51 -1.46 11.22
C ASP A 218 -15.42 -0.73 10.22
N GLU A 219 -14.87 0.24 9.48
CA GLU A 219 -15.58 0.93 8.41
C GLU A 219 -16.02 -0.02 7.30
N ALA A 220 -15.12 -0.87 6.82
CA ALA A 220 -15.43 -1.86 5.79
C ALA A 220 -16.53 -2.84 6.26
N LYS A 221 -16.43 -3.36 7.49
CA LYS A 221 -17.44 -4.26 8.06
C LYS A 221 -18.80 -3.59 8.19
N TYR A 222 -18.83 -2.33 8.62
CA TYR A 222 -20.09 -1.59 8.72
C TYR A 222 -20.70 -1.35 7.34
N GLN A 223 -19.90 -0.94 6.36
CA GLN A 223 -20.37 -0.69 5.01
C GLN A 223 -20.93 -1.97 4.36
N MET A 224 -20.24 -3.10 4.52
CA MET A 224 -20.72 -4.40 4.04
C MET A 224 -22.06 -4.78 4.67
N LYS A 225 -22.26 -4.52 5.97
CA LYS A 225 -23.49 -4.86 6.69
C LYS A 225 -24.66 -3.92 6.34
N ASN A 226 -24.39 -2.64 6.13
CA ASN A 226 -25.43 -1.60 6.06
C ASN A 226 -25.60 -0.98 4.67
N GLY A 227 -24.77 -1.33 3.68
CA GLY A 227 -24.77 -0.78 2.33
C GLY A 227 -24.34 0.68 2.23
N LYS A 228 -23.83 1.28 3.31
CA LYS A 228 -23.41 2.69 3.38
C LYS A 228 -22.27 2.91 4.39
N PRO A 229 -21.44 3.95 4.20
CA PRO A 229 -20.41 4.34 5.16
C PRO A 229 -20.98 4.69 6.56
N MET A 230 -20.14 4.64 7.61
CA MET A 230 -20.55 5.15 8.93
C MET A 230 -20.69 6.68 8.89
N SER A 231 -21.83 7.19 9.38
CA SER A 231 -21.95 8.63 9.65
C SER A 231 -21.20 9.00 10.92
N LEU A 232 -20.88 10.29 11.10
CA LEU A 232 -20.18 10.79 12.28
C LEU A 232 -20.91 10.42 13.58
N GLU A 233 -22.24 10.51 13.60
CA GLU A 233 -23.04 10.17 14.78
C GLU A 233 -22.89 8.69 15.15
N VAL A 234 -22.87 7.80 14.16
CA VAL A 234 -22.69 6.36 14.38
C VAL A 234 -21.27 6.06 14.87
N VAL A 235 -20.26 6.74 14.33
CA VAL A 235 -18.89 6.60 14.81
C VAL A 235 -18.81 7.03 16.27
N GLU A 236 -19.35 8.20 16.60
CA GLU A 236 -19.30 8.76 17.94
C GLU A 236 -20.02 7.88 18.95
N GLU A 237 -21.24 7.42 18.62
CA GLU A 237 -22.00 6.49 19.46
C GLU A 237 -21.22 5.20 19.72
N ARG A 238 -20.64 4.61 18.67
CA ARG A 238 -19.88 3.35 18.78
C ARG A 238 -18.58 3.54 19.54
N TRP A 239 -17.93 4.68 19.39
CA TRP A 239 -16.69 5.02 20.06
C TRP A 239 -16.91 5.23 21.56
N GLN A 240 -17.96 5.96 21.94
CA GLN A 240 -18.39 6.10 23.34
C GLN A 240 -18.72 4.75 23.98
N LYS A 241 -19.30 3.82 23.20
CA LYS A 241 -19.56 2.43 23.62
C LYS A 241 -18.31 1.53 23.58
N LYS A 242 -17.14 2.04 23.18
CA LYS A 242 -15.88 1.30 23.02
C LYS A 242 -15.99 0.11 22.04
N THR A 243 -16.78 0.26 20.98
CA THR A 243 -17.06 -0.77 19.96
C THR A 243 -16.48 -0.44 18.57
N THR A 244 -15.72 0.65 18.46
CA THR A 244 -14.92 1.03 17.29
C THR A 244 -13.71 1.81 17.77
N VAL A 245 -12.63 1.75 17.00
CA VAL A 245 -11.55 2.75 17.10
C VAL A 245 -11.92 3.97 16.28
N ARG A 246 -11.45 5.13 16.73
CA ARG A 246 -11.52 6.42 16.05
C ARG A 246 -10.13 7.06 16.12
N CYS A 247 -9.49 7.21 14.96
CA CYS A 247 -8.24 7.94 14.81
C CYS A 247 -8.50 9.32 14.23
N ASP A 248 -8.29 10.34 15.04
CA ASP A 248 -8.41 11.74 14.61
C ASP A 248 -7.33 12.13 13.59
N GLN A 249 -7.56 13.25 12.91
CA GLN A 249 -6.60 13.86 11.99
C GLN A 249 -5.87 15.00 12.72
N GLU A 250 -4.62 15.28 12.32
CA GLU A 250 -3.69 16.29 12.87
C GLU A 250 -4.26 17.38 13.81
N GLU A 251 -5.16 18.24 13.35
CA GLU A 251 -5.69 19.36 14.14
C GLU A 251 -6.53 18.92 15.35
N ASP A 252 -7.00 17.67 15.34
CA ASP A 252 -7.85 17.06 16.37
C ASP A 252 -7.08 16.05 17.23
N CYS A 253 -5.75 15.89 17.08
CA CYS A 253 -4.91 14.91 17.82
C CYS A 253 -5.07 14.98 19.36
N GLY A 254 -5.64 16.06 19.91
CA GLY A 254 -5.88 16.26 21.35
C GLY A 254 -7.34 16.09 21.80
N HIS A 255 -8.31 15.98 20.89
CA HIS A 255 -9.73 15.96 21.27
C HIS A 255 -10.20 14.57 21.71
N TYR A 256 -9.71 13.50 21.08
CA TYR A 256 -10.15 12.15 21.41
C TYR A 256 -8.93 11.24 21.58
N LYS A 257 -8.30 11.28 22.76
CA LYS A 257 -7.32 10.25 23.14
C LYS A 257 -8.04 8.91 23.31
N PRO A 258 -7.68 7.86 22.55
CA PRO A 258 -8.21 6.53 22.80
C PRO A 258 -7.83 6.13 24.24
N GLN A 259 -8.82 5.99 25.12
CA GLN A 259 -8.64 5.29 26.40
C GLN A 259 -8.50 3.78 26.11
N HIS A 260 -7.46 3.38 25.39
CA HIS A 260 -7.10 1.98 25.20
C HIS A 260 -5.83 1.59 25.97
N CYS A 261 -5.21 2.53 26.69
CA CYS A 261 -4.25 2.22 27.75
C CYS A 261 -4.86 2.57 29.11
N GLY A 262 -5.92 1.86 29.45
CA GLY A 262 -6.45 1.77 30.81
C GLY A 262 -6.44 0.30 31.21
N VAL A 263 -5.26 -0.21 31.55
CA VAL A 263 -5.12 -1.36 32.44
C VAL A 263 -4.51 -0.78 33.72
N PRO A 264 -5.10 -1.08 34.90
CA PRO A 264 -4.90 -0.34 36.15
C PRO A 264 -3.45 -0.14 36.58
#